data_AF-A0A1M5ZAY9-F1
#
_entry.id   AF-A0A1M5ZAY9-F1
#
_cell.length_a   1.000
_cell.length_b   1.000
_cell.length_c   1.000
_cell.angle_alpha   90.00
_cell.angle_beta   90.00
_cell.angle_gamma   90.00
#
_symmetry.space_group_name_H-M   'P 1'
#
loop_
_entity.id
_entity.type
_entity.pdbx_description
1 polymer ?
#
loop_
_entity_poly.entity_id
_entity_poly.type
_entity_poly.pdbx_seq_one_letter_code
_entity_poly.pdbx_strand_id
1 'polypeptide(L)'
;MNEKQTCNYAFFPGCKLGAANPQHVLKSYDYLLGKYNAGIILNCCGAPAYWAGEKKRLDAHLDDIKKSWNALGRPKLIFACAYCEKMFREFLPEIEQVSLYALLAEDDNLTPSRPFNEATVFDPCAARDDKEMEEGVRKLAEKSGAGLTELKEPNRCCGFGGHMRLANPELYEEITANRAGAGDLPYIVYCANCREIFKLKGKKCAHILDMVFSLDPDTPVPSLHEKKENTLEVKKDIMKKLSGEDFAPRSQAWDSLELVIPGKLLEEMDRRLIVSDDLKEAIWQAEKTGDKFVDEADGISQCSMVKSALTYWVQYRELSPGKYEVLDAYSHRMRFSRED
;
A
#
# COMPACT_ATOMS: atom_id res chain seq x y z
N MET A 1 -10.90 -21.70 27.83
CA MET A 1 -11.85 -20.74 27.20
C MET A 1 -11.19 -19.38 27.30
N ASN A 2 -10.55 -18.91 26.22
CA ASN A 2 -9.97 -17.56 26.22
C ASN A 2 -11.12 -16.56 26.24
N GLU A 3 -11.15 -15.68 27.24
CA GLU A 3 -12.02 -14.50 27.22
C GLU A 3 -11.79 -13.77 25.88
N LYS A 4 -12.88 -13.48 25.15
CA LYS A 4 -12.79 -12.67 23.95
C LYS A 4 -12.32 -11.28 24.37
N GLN A 5 -11.08 -10.96 24.02
CA GLN A 5 -10.49 -9.66 24.31
C GLN A 5 -11.20 -8.61 23.44
N THR A 6 -12.04 -7.79 24.06
CA THR A 6 -12.73 -6.67 23.41
C THR A 6 -11.93 -5.38 23.59
N CYS A 7 -12.15 -4.42 22.70
CA CYS A 7 -11.50 -3.12 22.74
C CYS A 7 -12.51 -1.99 22.56
N ASN A 8 -12.16 -0.79 23.03
CA ASN A 8 -13.00 0.40 22.86
C ASN A 8 -12.67 1.13 21.55
N TYR A 9 -11.41 1.00 21.11
CA TYR A 9 -10.90 1.51 19.85
C TYR A 9 -10.25 0.37 19.07
N ALA A 10 -10.29 0.43 17.74
CA ALA A 10 -9.44 -0.41 16.92
C ALA A 10 -8.83 0.38 15.77
N PHE A 11 -7.52 0.22 15.57
CA PHE A 11 -6.81 0.88 14.49
C PHE A 11 -7.08 0.17 13.15
N PHE A 12 -7.51 0.93 12.15
CA PHE A 12 -7.65 0.49 10.76
C PHE A 12 -6.65 1.28 9.89
N PRO A 13 -5.40 0.80 9.74
CA PRO A 13 -4.37 1.49 8.96
C PRO A 13 -4.64 1.48 7.44
N GLY A 14 -5.50 0.57 6.98
CA GLY A 14 -5.63 0.24 5.57
C GLY A 14 -4.44 -0.55 5.02
N CYS A 15 -4.52 -0.95 3.76
CA CYS A 15 -3.53 -1.85 3.16
C CYS A 15 -2.27 -1.14 2.62
N LYS A 16 -2.38 0.13 2.22
CA LYS A 16 -1.28 0.85 1.55
C LYS A 16 -0.32 1.55 2.50
N LEU A 17 -0.75 1.87 3.72
CA LEU A 17 0.08 2.59 4.69
C LEU A 17 1.30 1.75 5.11
N GLY A 18 1.05 0.53 5.60
CA GLY A 18 2.12 -0.40 5.97
C GLY A 18 2.94 -0.88 4.78
N ALA A 19 2.31 -1.08 3.62
CA ALA A 19 3.02 -1.43 2.39
C ALA A 19 4.02 -0.34 1.95
N ALA A 20 3.68 0.93 2.16
CA ALA A 20 4.57 2.06 1.85
C ALA A 20 5.70 2.20 2.88
N ASN A 21 5.39 2.07 4.17
CA ASN A 21 6.37 2.06 5.24
C ASN A 21 5.78 1.32 6.49
N PRO A 22 6.34 0.17 6.89
CA PRO A 22 5.85 -0.58 8.06
C PRO A 22 5.74 0.26 9.33
N GLN A 23 6.70 1.17 9.53
CA GLN A 23 6.78 2.00 10.73
C GLN A 23 5.62 2.98 10.87
N HIS A 24 4.96 3.37 9.77
CA HIS A 24 3.73 4.17 9.84
C HIS A 24 2.60 3.42 10.55
N VAL A 25 2.53 2.10 10.42
CA VAL A 25 1.52 1.30 11.10
C VAL A 25 1.97 0.93 12.50
N LEU A 26 3.20 0.43 12.64
CA LEU A 26 3.72 -0.08 13.91
C LEU A 26 3.80 1.03 14.97
N LYS A 27 4.36 2.20 14.65
CA LYS A 27 4.48 3.30 15.61
C LYS A 27 3.14 3.97 15.92
N SER A 28 2.24 4.07 14.94
CA SER A 28 0.86 4.52 15.21
C SER A 28 0.13 3.56 16.13
N TYR A 29 0.28 2.25 15.93
CA TYR A 29 -0.36 1.28 16.79
C TYR A 29 0.23 1.30 18.22
N ASP A 30 1.55 1.44 18.35
CA ASP A 30 2.21 1.56 19.65
C ASP A 30 1.78 2.81 20.42
N TYR A 31 1.64 3.95 19.73
CA TYR A 31 1.06 5.16 20.30
C TYR A 31 -0.35 4.91 20.84
N LEU A 32 -1.20 4.22 20.06
CA LEU A 32 -2.58 3.94 20.45
C LEU A 32 -2.66 2.95 21.63
N LEU A 33 -1.81 1.92 21.65
CA LEU A 33 -1.72 0.98 22.78
C LEU A 33 -1.28 1.66 24.08
N GLY A 34 -0.42 2.68 24.00
CA GLY A 34 0.04 3.44 25.15
C GLY A 34 -1.03 4.33 25.79
N LYS A 35 -2.13 4.63 25.07
CA LYS A 35 -3.16 5.59 25.50
C LYS A 35 -4.57 5.02 25.63
N TYR A 36 -4.89 3.99 24.86
CA TYR A 36 -6.25 3.49 24.73
C TYR A 36 -6.28 1.96 24.86
N ASN A 37 -7.44 1.42 25.24
CA ASN A 37 -7.74 0.01 25.03
C ASN A 37 -7.98 -0.23 23.53
N ALA A 38 -6.90 -0.45 22.78
CA ALA A 38 -6.87 -0.46 21.32
C ALA A 38 -6.59 -1.85 20.73
N GLY A 39 -7.52 -2.34 19.91
CA GLY A 39 -7.29 -3.43 18.97
C GLY A 39 -6.74 -2.94 17.63
N ILE A 40 -6.60 -3.85 16.67
CA ILE A 40 -6.18 -3.54 15.31
C ILE A 40 -6.89 -4.45 14.30
N ILE A 41 -7.25 -3.89 13.16
CA ILE A 41 -7.84 -4.62 12.03
C ILE A 41 -6.95 -4.40 10.81
N LEU A 42 -6.11 -5.39 10.51
CA LEU A 42 -5.27 -5.40 9.31
C LEU A 42 -6.08 -5.93 8.12
N ASN A 43 -6.74 -5.03 7.39
CA ASN A 43 -7.53 -5.41 6.21
C ASN A 43 -7.54 -4.31 5.13
N CYS A 44 -7.97 -4.66 3.92
CA CYS A 44 -8.33 -3.70 2.88
C CYS A 44 -9.72 -3.11 3.17
N CYS A 45 -10.01 -1.89 2.74
CA CYS A 45 -11.37 -1.30 2.84
C CYS A 45 -12.30 -1.70 1.68
N GLY A 46 -11.83 -2.49 0.70
CA GLY A 46 -12.62 -2.90 -0.46
C GLY A 46 -12.60 -1.91 -1.63
N ALA A 47 -11.87 -0.79 -1.53
CA ALA A 47 -11.80 0.24 -2.58
C ALA A 47 -11.49 -0.30 -4.00
N PRO A 48 -10.55 -1.25 -4.21
CA PRO A 48 -10.33 -1.80 -5.55
C PRO A 48 -11.54 -2.54 -6.15
N ALA A 49 -12.30 -3.27 -5.33
CA ALA A 49 -13.51 -3.95 -5.79
C ALA A 49 -14.60 -2.93 -6.16
N TYR A 50 -14.75 -1.88 -5.35
CA TYR A 50 -15.66 -0.77 -5.65
C TYR A 50 -15.31 -0.06 -6.96
N TRP A 51 -14.03 0.30 -7.16
CA TRP A 51 -13.57 0.93 -8.40
C TRP A 51 -13.76 0.05 -9.64
N ALA A 52 -13.68 -1.28 -9.48
CA ALA A 52 -13.92 -2.23 -10.55
C ALA A 52 -15.41 -2.51 -10.82
N GLY A 53 -16.34 -1.98 -10.02
CA GLY A 53 -17.76 -2.31 -10.11
C GLY A 53 -18.09 -3.74 -9.64
N GLU A 54 -17.18 -4.40 -8.94
CA GLU A 54 -17.29 -5.79 -8.46
C GLU A 54 -18.17 -5.88 -7.21
N LYS A 55 -19.46 -5.54 -7.35
CA LYS A 55 -20.41 -5.42 -6.22
C LYS A 55 -20.43 -6.65 -5.32
N LYS A 56 -20.53 -7.86 -5.89
CA LYS A 56 -20.58 -9.11 -5.10
C LYS A 56 -19.32 -9.31 -4.25
N ARG A 57 -18.14 -8.97 -4.81
CA ARG A 57 -16.86 -9.05 -4.09
C ARG A 57 -16.78 -7.99 -3.00
N LEU A 58 -17.26 -6.78 -3.28
CA LEU A 58 -17.34 -5.72 -2.29
C LEU A 58 -18.26 -6.11 -1.12
N ASP A 59 -19.49 -6.56 -1.39
CA ASP A 59 -20.46 -6.95 -0.38
C ASP A 59 -19.89 -8.04 0.55
N ALA A 60 -19.35 -9.12 -0.02
CA ALA A 60 -18.75 -10.21 0.75
C ALA A 60 -17.56 -9.73 1.62
N HIS A 61 -16.75 -8.81 1.09
CA HIS A 61 -15.62 -8.23 1.82
C HIS A 61 -16.07 -7.34 2.99
N LEU A 62 -17.12 -6.54 2.80
CA LEU A 62 -17.70 -5.71 3.85
C LEU A 62 -18.31 -6.56 4.97
N ASP A 63 -18.93 -7.70 4.63
CA ASP A 63 -19.45 -8.64 5.63
C ASP A 63 -18.33 -9.21 6.52
N ASP A 64 -17.16 -9.52 5.95
CA ASP A 64 -16.01 -10.02 6.71
C ASP A 64 -15.38 -8.94 7.61
N ILE A 65 -15.38 -7.68 7.16
CA ILE A 65 -15.03 -6.54 8.01
C ILE A 65 -16.02 -6.44 9.18
N LYS A 66 -17.34 -6.50 8.94
CA LYS A 66 -18.36 -6.44 10.00
C LYS A 66 -18.20 -7.58 11.01
N LYS A 67 -17.90 -8.80 10.55
CA LYS A 67 -17.63 -9.94 11.45
C LYS A 67 -16.42 -9.67 12.34
N SER A 68 -15.34 -9.15 11.77
CA SER A 68 -14.11 -8.82 12.51
C SER A 68 -14.36 -7.71 13.54
N TRP A 69 -15.09 -6.66 13.15
CA TRP A 69 -15.49 -5.56 14.03
C TRP A 69 -16.40 -6.02 15.18
N ASN A 70 -17.40 -6.86 14.89
CA ASN A 70 -18.27 -7.45 15.92
C ASN A 70 -17.48 -8.35 16.88
N ALA A 71 -16.51 -9.12 16.39
CA ALA A 71 -15.67 -9.97 17.22
C ALA A 71 -14.82 -9.18 18.22
N LEU A 72 -14.45 -7.94 17.89
CA LEU A 72 -13.72 -7.01 18.75
C LEU A 72 -14.60 -6.24 19.75
N GLY A 73 -15.91 -6.47 19.75
CA GLY A 73 -16.85 -5.78 20.65
C GLY A 73 -17.38 -4.45 20.10
N ARG A 74 -17.35 -4.26 18.77
CA ARG A 74 -17.83 -3.04 18.08
C ARG A 74 -17.12 -1.75 18.52
N PRO A 75 -15.77 -1.71 18.52
CA PRO A 75 -15.01 -0.51 18.87
C PRO A 75 -15.25 0.65 17.89
N LYS A 76 -14.91 1.88 18.32
CA LYS A 76 -14.69 2.99 17.39
C LYS A 76 -13.47 2.68 16.53
N LEU A 77 -13.53 2.94 15.23
CA LEU A 77 -12.40 2.70 14.33
C LEU A 77 -11.57 3.95 14.11
N ILE A 78 -10.26 3.81 14.32
CA ILE A 78 -9.28 4.87 14.10
C ILE A 78 -8.70 4.71 12.69
N PHE A 79 -8.77 5.75 11.85
CA PHE A 79 -8.28 5.71 10.48
C PHE A 79 -7.06 6.61 10.26
N ALA A 80 -6.09 6.09 9.53
CA ALA A 80 -4.95 6.85 9.00
C ALA A 80 -5.05 7.11 7.48
N CYS A 81 -6.02 6.49 6.81
CA CYS A 81 -6.22 6.58 5.38
C CYS A 81 -7.59 7.20 5.08
N ALA A 82 -7.59 8.43 4.57
CA ALA A 82 -8.81 9.17 4.19
C ALA A 82 -9.73 8.36 3.25
N TYR A 83 -9.16 7.57 2.33
CA TYR A 83 -9.97 6.75 1.42
C TYR A 83 -10.62 5.55 2.13
N CYS A 84 -9.93 4.96 3.11
CA CYS A 84 -10.53 3.89 3.92
C CYS A 84 -11.68 4.45 4.75
N GLU A 85 -11.49 5.60 5.38
CA GLU A 85 -12.55 6.25 6.15
C GLU A 85 -13.77 6.60 5.28
N LYS A 86 -13.54 7.21 4.11
CA LYS A 86 -14.61 7.46 3.12
C LYS A 86 -15.39 6.19 2.75
N MET A 87 -14.71 5.08 2.50
CA MET A 87 -15.36 3.80 2.20
C MET A 87 -16.24 3.31 3.36
N PHE A 88 -15.79 3.48 4.61
CA PHE A 88 -16.58 3.10 5.77
C PHE A 88 -17.77 4.04 5.98
N ARG A 89 -17.61 5.34 5.73
CA ARG A 89 -18.71 6.31 5.80
C ARG A 89 -19.84 5.99 4.80
N GLU A 90 -19.46 5.54 3.61
CA GLU A 90 -20.42 5.15 2.56
C GLU A 90 -21.08 3.79 2.85
N PHE A 91 -20.29 2.77 3.21
CA PHE A 91 -20.77 1.38 3.20
C PHE A 91 -20.96 0.75 4.58
N LEU A 92 -20.41 1.36 5.63
CA LEU A 92 -20.45 0.89 7.02
C LEU A 92 -20.76 2.07 7.99
N PRO A 93 -21.79 2.90 7.74
CA PRO A 93 -22.05 4.11 8.52
C PRO A 93 -22.39 3.84 9.99
N GLU A 94 -22.72 2.59 10.35
CA GLU A 94 -22.93 2.17 11.74
C GLU A 94 -21.64 2.11 12.58
N ILE A 95 -20.48 2.18 11.94
CA ILE A 95 -19.17 2.16 12.60
C ILE A 95 -18.74 3.61 12.86
N GLU A 96 -18.59 3.96 14.13
CA GLU A 96 -18.05 5.26 14.54
C GLU A 96 -16.57 5.36 14.13
N GLN A 97 -16.20 6.52 13.56
CA GLN A 97 -14.91 6.75 12.91
C GLN A 97 -14.18 7.86 13.67
N VAL A 98 -12.86 7.72 13.79
CA VAL A 98 -11.99 8.68 14.46
C VAL A 98 -10.73 8.87 13.60
N SER A 99 -10.30 10.11 13.41
CA SER A 99 -9.05 10.40 12.70
C SER A 99 -7.84 10.13 13.60
N LEU A 100 -6.90 9.31 13.12
CA LEU A 100 -5.60 9.14 13.80
C LEU A 100 -4.89 10.49 13.96
N TYR A 101 -4.96 11.36 12.95
CA TYR A 101 -4.24 12.63 12.94
C TYR A 101 -4.82 13.61 13.95
N ALA A 102 -6.13 13.57 14.20
CA ALA A 102 -6.77 14.34 15.26
C ALA A 102 -6.28 13.90 16.65
N LEU A 103 -6.28 12.58 16.91
CA LEU A 103 -5.78 12.02 18.18
C LEU A 103 -4.30 12.30 18.43
N LEU A 104 -3.48 12.33 17.37
CA LEU A 104 -2.07 12.72 17.49
C LEU A 104 -1.94 14.24 17.72
N ALA A 105 -2.76 15.06 17.05
CA ALA A 105 -2.72 16.51 17.21
C ALA A 105 -3.09 16.98 18.61
N GLU A 106 -3.93 16.23 19.33
CA GLU A 106 -4.32 16.51 20.72
C GLU A 106 -3.21 16.20 21.74
N ASP A 107 -2.14 15.48 21.36
CA ASP A 107 -1.04 15.20 22.26
C ASP A 107 0.01 16.31 22.25
N ASP A 108 0.12 17.05 23.35
CA ASP A 108 1.11 18.10 23.53
C ASP A 108 2.52 17.58 23.83
N ASN A 109 2.68 16.29 24.11
CA ASN A 109 3.99 15.68 24.31
C ASN A 109 4.66 15.29 22.97
N LEU A 110 3.90 15.23 21.87
CA LEU A 110 4.46 14.95 20.56
C LEU A 110 5.19 16.18 20.04
N THR A 111 6.43 15.95 19.60
CA THR A 111 7.28 16.96 18.96
C THR A 111 7.61 16.50 17.54
N PRO A 112 6.73 16.74 16.54
CA PRO A 112 6.98 16.31 15.17
C PRO A 112 8.25 16.94 14.61
N SER A 113 9.03 16.16 13.86
CA SER A 113 10.22 16.66 13.18
C SER A 113 9.87 17.62 12.04
N ARG A 114 10.79 18.53 11.72
CA ARG A 114 10.61 19.58 10.71
C ARG A 114 11.50 19.32 9.48
N PRO A 115 11.07 18.48 8.52
CA PRO A 115 11.87 18.20 7.33
C PRO A 115 11.96 19.40 6.38
N PHE A 116 11.00 20.32 6.44
CA PHE A 116 10.93 21.51 5.59
C PHE A 116 10.66 22.75 6.43
N ASN A 117 11.35 23.85 6.16
CA ASN A 117 11.07 25.14 6.82
C ASN A 117 9.71 25.71 6.38
N GLU A 118 9.42 25.61 5.08
CA GLU A 118 8.13 25.98 4.49
C GLU A 118 7.62 24.82 3.64
N ALA A 119 6.31 24.56 3.70
CA ALA A 119 5.67 23.49 2.96
C ALA A 119 4.24 23.84 2.59
N THR A 120 3.70 23.12 1.61
CA THR A 120 2.28 23.13 1.28
C THR A 120 1.63 21.84 1.77
N VAL A 121 0.51 21.93 2.48
CA VAL A 121 -0.27 20.73 2.82
C VAL A 121 -1.03 20.28 1.58
N PHE A 122 -0.82 19.03 1.15
CA PHE A 122 -1.60 18.44 0.08
C PHE A 122 -2.70 17.57 0.68
N ASP A 123 -3.93 18.08 0.71
CA ASP A 123 -5.09 17.31 1.11
C ASP A 123 -5.47 16.30 0.01
N PRO A 124 -5.54 14.98 0.31
CA PRO A 124 -6.01 14.00 -0.62
C PRO A 124 -7.50 14.24 -0.92
N CYS A 125 -7.92 13.89 -2.13
CA CYS A 125 -9.31 14.06 -2.56
C CYS A 125 -10.36 13.38 -1.68
N ALA A 126 -9.97 12.33 -0.93
CA ALA A 126 -10.87 11.63 -0.03
C ALA A 126 -11.12 12.35 1.31
N ALA A 127 -10.29 13.34 1.67
CA ALA A 127 -10.43 14.11 2.91
C ALA A 127 -11.29 15.39 2.75
N ARG A 128 -11.85 15.66 1.56
CA ARG A 128 -12.58 16.90 1.24
C ARG A 128 -13.65 17.28 2.26
N ASP A 129 -14.37 16.29 2.75
CA ASP A 129 -15.47 16.44 3.69
C ASP A 129 -15.07 15.97 5.10
N ASP A 130 -13.77 16.02 5.41
CA ASP A 130 -13.16 15.54 6.65
C ASP A 130 -12.30 16.62 7.31
N LYS A 131 -13.01 17.60 7.90
CA LYS A 131 -12.35 18.74 8.54
C LYS A 131 -11.50 18.34 9.73
N GLU A 132 -11.93 17.33 10.48
CA GLU A 132 -11.18 16.82 11.63
C GLU A 132 -9.81 16.26 11.19
N MET A 133 -9.79 15.48 10.11
CA MET A 133 -8.55 14.97 9.54
C MET A 133 -7.66 16.10 8.99
N GLU A 134 -8.23 17.00 8.20
CA GLU A 134 -7.54 18.14 7.60
C GLU A 134 -6.90 19.06 8.65
N GLU A 135 -7.62 19.36 9.73
CA GLU A 135 -7.13 20.21 10.83
C GLU A 135 -6.09 19.48 11.69
N GLY A 136 -6.28 18.18 11.95
CA GLY A 136 -5.31 17.38 12.70
C GLY A 136 -3.93 17.38 12.03
N VAL A 137 -3.89 17.23 10.70
CA VAL A 137 -2.64 17.27 9.93
C VAL A 137 -1.97 18.65 10.01
N ARG A 138 -2.75 19.73 9.87
CA ARG A 138 -2.22 21.10 9.99
C ARG A 138 -1.64 21.37 11.37
N LYS A 139 -2.36 21.04 12.43
CA LYS A 139 -1.88 21.17 13.82
C LYS A 139 -0.58 20.40 14.05
N LEU A 140 -0.47 19.17 13.54
CA LEU A 140 0.76 18.38 13.64
C LEU A 140 1.93 19.03 12.89
N ALA A 141 1.67 19.54 11.68
CA ALA A 141 2.69 20.21 10.89
C ALA A 141 3.13 21.55 11.52
N GLU A 142 2.20 22.34 12.05
CA GLU A 142 2.48 23.57 12.81
C GLU A 142 3.25 23.29 14.10
N LYS A 143 2.94 22.20 14.82
CA LYS A 143 3.70 21.75 16.00
C LYS A 143 5.17 21.48 15.70
N SER A 144 5.54 21.14 14.46
CA SER A 144 6.94 21.03 14.04
C SER A 144 7.64 22.39 13.86
N GLY A 145 6.88 23.49 13.81
CA GLY A 145 7.37 24.82 13.48
C GLY A 145 7.60 25.05 11.99
N ALA A 146 6.89 24.32 11.12
CA ALA A 146 6.91 24.54 9.67
C ALA A 146 5.96 25.68 9.28
N GLY A 147 6.41 26.57 8.37
CA GLY A 147 5.55 27.56 7.72
C GLY A 147 4.64 26.88 6.70
N LEU A 148 3.32 26.93 6.91
CA LEU A 148 2.36 26.27 6.04
C LEU A 148 1.74 27.22 5.02
N THR A 149 1.54 26.67 3.83
CA THR A 149 0.79 27.30 2.75
C THR A 149 -0.27 26.34 2.23
N GLU A 150 -1.27 26.88 1.56
CA GLU A 150 -2.37 26.11 0.99
C GLU A 150 -2.34 26.17 -0.54
N LEU A 151 -2.77 25.09 -1.19
CA LEU A 151 -3.05 25.13 -2.62
C LEU A 151 -4.33 25.93 -2.88
N LYS A 152 -4.36 26.67 -4.00
CA LYS A 152 -5.58 27.38 -4.44
C LYS A 152 -6.77 26.45 -4.64
N GLU A 153 -6.51 25.21 -5.04
CA GLU A 153 -7.51 24.17 -5.26
C GLU A 153 -7.18 22.93 -4.41
N PRO A 154 -7.59 22.89 -3.12
CA PRO A 154 -7.35 21.75 -2.26
C PRO A 154 -8.17 20.51 -2.68
N ASN A 155 -7.83 19.35 -2.11
CA ASN A 155 -8.54 18.08 -2.32
C ASN A 155 -8.68 17.63 -3.79
N ARG A 156 -7.74 18.01 -4.64
CA ARG A 156 -7.68 17.51 -6.02
C ARG A 156 -7.00 16.13 -6.03
N CYS A 157 -7.49 15.23 -6.88
CA CYS A 157 -6.98 13.86 -6.92
C CYS A 157 -5.53 13.84 -7.41
N CYS A 158 -4.64 13.11 -6.72
CA CYS A 158 -3.25 12.91 -7.18
C CYS A 158 -3.14 12.01 -8.42
N GLY A 159 -4.19 11.26 -8.77
CA GLY A 159 -4.22 10.36 -9.92
C GLY A 159 -4.08 8.86 -9.58
N PHE A 160 -3.83 8.49 -8.32
CA PHE A 160 -3.67 7.08 -7.94
C PHE A 160 -4.98 6.27 -7.99
N GLY A 161 -6.09 6.84 -7.52
CA GLY A 161 -7.35 6.12 -7.33
C GLY A 161 -8.09 5.77 -8.63
N GLY A 162 -9.09 4.88 -8.52
CA GLY A 162 -10.02 4.59 -9.62
C GLY A 162 -9.45 3.76 -10.77
N HIS A 163 -8.33 3.08 -10.57
CA HIS A 163 -7.64 2.28 -11.60
C HIS A 163 -7.24 3.06 -12.87
N MET A 164 -7.16 4.39 -12.77
CA MET A 164 -6.92 5.25 -13.94
C MET A 164 -5.60 4.94 -14.65
N ARG A 165 -4.54 4.62 -13.90
CA ARG A 165 -3.24 4.22 -14.47
C ARG A 165 -3.34 3.09 -15.49
N LEU A 166 -4.26 2.15 -15.28
CA LEU A 166 -4.49 1.03 -16.19
C LEU A 166 -5.51 1.35 -17.29
N ALA A 167 -6.55 2.10 -16.94
CA ALA A 167 -7.66 2.39 -17.85
C ALA A 167 -7.32 3.49 -18.87
N ASN A 168 -6.55 4.50 -18.47
CA ASN A 168 -6.12 5.61 -19.31
C ASN A 168 -4.75 6.15 -18.83
N PRO A 169 -3.63 5.54 -19.29
CA PRO A 169 -2.29 5.94 -18.91
C PRO A 169 -1.96 7.40 -19.26
N GLU A 170 -2.42 7.90 -20.40
CA GLU A 170 -2.15 9.28 -20.82
C GLU A 170 -2.77 10.30 -19.85
N LEU A 171 -4.04 10.10 -19.48
CA LEU A 171 -4.71 10.93 -18.48
C LEU A 171 -4.06 10.82 -17.10
N TYR A 172 -3.59 9.63 -16.73
CA TYR A 172 -2.84 9.43 -15.49
C TYR A 172 -1.54 10.25 -15.48
N GLU A 173 -0.79 10.24 -16.58
CA GLU A 173 0.44 11.04 -16.71
C GLU A 173 0.14 12.55 -16.63
N GLU A 174 -0.91 13.02 -17.31
CA GLU A 174 -1.34 14.43 -17.27
C GLU A 174 -1.70 14.86 -15.83
N ILE A 175 -2.59 14.12 -15.16
CA ILE A 175 -3.06 14.47 -13.81
C ILE A 175 -1.92 14.43 -12.80
N THR A 176 -1.11 13.38 -12.81
CA THR A 176 -0.03 13.22 -11.83
C THR A 176 1.04 14.31 -11.97
N ALA A 177 1.43 14.66 -13.21
CA ALA A 177 2.37 15.75 -13.48
C ALA A 177 1.78 17.11 -13.05
N ASN A 178 0.54 17.39 -13.47
CA ASN A 178 -0.14 18.63 -13.16
C ASN A 178 -0.31 18.85 -11.63
N ARG A 179 -0.61 17.79 -10.87
CA ARG A 179 -0.78 17.89 -9.41
C ARG A 179 0.54 17.97 -8.65
N ALA A 180 1.58 17.28 -9.13
CA ALA A 180 2.94 17.43 -8.58
C ALA A 180 3.46 18.87 -8.74
N GLY A 181 3.10 19.54 -9.86
CA GLY A 181 3.47 20.92 -10.17
C GLY A 181 2.46 21.99 -9.72
N ALA A 182 1.47 21.67 -8.88
CA ALA A 182 0.43 22.62 -8.47
C ALA A 182 0.92 23.72 -7.50
N GLY A 183 2.12 23.59 -6.96
CA GLY A 183 2.82 24.60 -6.17
C GLY A 183 4.33 24.32 -6.13
N ASP A 184 5.13 25.31 -5.72
CA ASP A 184 6.60 25.21 -5.77
C ASP A 184 7.18 24.55 -4.50
N LEU A 185 6.60 24.84 -3.33
CA LEU A 185 7.07 24.33 -2.02
C LEU A 185 6.93 22.81 -1.89
N PRO A 186 7.78 22.14 -1.08
CA PRO A 186 7.62 20.71 -0.81
C PRO A 186 6.26 20.41 -0.18
N TYR A 187 5.75 19.19 -0.37
CA TYR A 187 4.44 18.80 0.15
C TYR A 187 4.53 18.06 1.48
N ILE A 188 3.64 18.42 2.41
CA ILE A 188 3.25 17.54 3.53
C ILE A 188 2.00 16.79 3.09
N VAL A 189 2.06 15.47 3.12
CA VAL A 189 0.95 14.59 2.70
C VAL A 189 0.56 13.65 3.83
N TYR A 190 -0.66 13.15 3.81
CA TYR A 190 -1.17 12.20 4.80
C TYR A 190 -1.95 11.04 4.15
N CYS A 191 -1.63 10.80 2.88
CA CYS A 191 -2.07 9.66 2.10
C CYS A 191 -0.84 8.99 1.49
N ALA A 192 -0.59 7.73 1.84
CA ALA A 192 0.53 6.95 1.34
C ALA A 192 0.60 6.93 -0.21
N ASN A 193 -0.57 6.90 -0.87
CA ASN A 193 -0.64 6.91 -2.32
C ASN A 193 -0.30 8.29 -2.92
N CYS A 194 -0.68 9.39 -2.27
CA CYS A 194 -0.28 10.74 -2.72
C CYS A 194 1.24 10.91 -2.60
N ARG A 195 1.83 10.45 -1.49
CA ARG A 195 3.29 10.41 -1.30
C ARG A 195 3.98 9.69 -2.45
N GLU A 196 3.51 8.48 -2.76
CA GLU A 196 4.05 7.66 -3.85
C GLU A 196 4.03 8.38 -5.19
N ILE A 197 2.87 8.93 -5.59
CA ILE A 197 2.75 9.68 -6.84
C ILE A 197 3.73 10.85 -6.89
N PHE A 198 3.81 11.65 -5.82
CA PHE A 198 4.65 12.85 -5.81
C PHE A 198 6.14 12.51 -5.82
N LYS A 199 6.58 11.49 -5.06
CA LYS A 199 7.97 11.00 -5.13
C LYS A 199 8.31 10.51 -6.53
N LEU A 200 7.44 9.74 -7.19
CA LEU A 200 7.65 9.27 -8.56
C LEU A 200 7.69 10.40 -9.60
N LYS A 201 7.05 11.55 -9.31
CA LYS A 201 7.10 12.76 -10.13
C LYS A 201 8.20 13.74 -9.72
N GLY A 202 9.10 13.35 -8.81
CA GLY A 202 10.22 14.19 -8.37
C GLY A 202 9.81 15.36 -7.46
N LYS A 203 8.56 15.40 -7.00
CA LYS A 203 8.09 16.41 -6.04
C LYS A 203 8.56 16.01 -4.64
N LYS A 204 9.37 16.87 -4.02
CA LYS A 204 9.77 16.72 -2.62
C LYS A 204 8.53 16.67 -1.74
N CYS A 205 8.40 15.63 -0.94
CA CYS A 205 7.31 15.49 0.01
C CYS A 205 7.69 14.61 1.19
N ALA A 206 6.99 14.80 2.31
CA ALA A 206 7.06 13.96 3.50
C ALA A 206 5.65 13.52 3.90
N HIS A 207 5.48 12.29 4.37
CA HIS A 207 4.24 11.89 5.01
C HIS A 207 4.17 12.50 6.42
N ILE A 208 3.00 12.93 6.89
CA ILE A 208 2.85 13.52 8.23
C ILE A 208 3.31 12.54 9.34
N LEU A 209 3.16 11.23 9.12
CA LEU A 209 3.68 10.21 10.05
C LEU A 209 5.21 10.09 10.02
N ASP A 210 5.88 10.47 8.92
CA ASP A 210 7.35 10.60 8.93
C ASP A 210 7.75 11.69 9.93
N MET A 211 7.03 12.82 9.91
CA MET A 211 7.27 13.94 10.82
C MET A 211 7.00 13.54 12.27
N VAL A 212 5.80 13.04 12.56
CA VAL A 212 5.35 12.67 13.91
C VAL A 212 6.30 11.67 14.58
N PHE A 213 6.79 10.68 13.83
CA PHE A 213 7.61 9.61 14.38
C PHE A 213 9.11 9.73 14.09
N SER A 214 9.54 10.90 13.59
CA SER A 214 10.93 11.20 13.22
C SER A 214 11.55 10.09 12.34
N LEU A 215 10.81 9.68 11.31
CA LEU A 215 11.28 8.74 10.29
C LEU A 215 11.94 9.50 9.15
N ASP A 216 12.74 8.81 8.34
CA ASP A 216 13.33 9.38 7.14
C ASP A 216 12.26 9.66 6.06
N PRO A 217 11.96 10.93 5.74
CA PRO A 217 10.97 11.27 4.72
C PRO A 217 11.45 10.97 3.29
N ASP A 218 12.76 10.81 3.10
CA ASP A 218 13.38 10.67 1.78
C ASP A 218 13.51 9.25 1.27
N THR A 219 12.98 8.28 2.01
CA THR A 219 12.87 6.87 1.59
C THR A 219 12.29 6.73 0.16
N PRO A 220 12.83 5.82 -0.67
CA PRO A 220 12.29 5.62 -2.02
C PRO A 220 10.85 5.08 -1.98
N VAL A 221 10.19 5.06 -3.14
CA VAL A 221 8.92 4.33 -3.27
C VAL A 221 9.25 2.84 -3.36
N PRO A 222 8.72 1.99 -2.46
CA PRO A 222 8.99 0.57 -2.52
C PRO A 222 8.35 -0.05 -3.76
N SER A 223 9.07 -1.02 -4.33
CA SER A 223 8.62 -1.88 -5.41
C SER A 223 7.41 -2.71 -5.00
N LEU A 224 6.76 -3.39 -5.95
CA LEU A 224 5.63 -4.26 -5.61
C LEU A 224 6.02 -5.42 -4.69
N HIS A 225 7.27 -5.91 -4.82
CA HIS A 225 7.82 -6.95 -3.97
C HIS A 225 8.03 -6.42 -2.54
N GLU A 226 8.77 -5.32 -2.39
CA GLU A 226 9.01 -4.69 -1.08
C GLU A 226 7.70 -4.30 -0.38
N LYS A 227 6.70 -3.80 -1.12
CA LYS A 227 5.36 -3.52 -0.57
C LYS A 227 4.70 -4.75 0.05
N LYS A 228 4.88 -5.93 -0.57
CA LYS A 228 4.38 -7.20 -0.04
C LYS A 228 5.16 -7.60 1.21
N GLU A 229 6.48 -7.50 1.19
CA GLU A 229 7.34 -7.80 2.34
C GLU A 229 7.01 -6.89 3.53
N ASN A 230 6.89 -5.59 3.30
CA ASN A 230 6.47 -4.59 4.29
C ASN A 230 5.13 -4.96 4.93
N THR A 231 4.15 -5.41 4.13
CA THR A 231 2.83 -5.84 4.63
C THR A 231 2.96 -7.09 5.51
N LEU A 232 3.85 -8.03 5.14
CA LEU A 232 4.11 -9.23 5.92
C LEU A 232 4.84 -8.90 7.23
N GLU A 233 5.80 -7.96 7.21
CA GLU A 233 6.48 -7.45 8.41
C GLU A 233 5.47 -6.89 9.42
N VAL A 234 4.61 -5.98 8.98
CA VAL A 234 3.55 -5.41 9.82
C VAL A 234 2.71 -6.51 10.46
N LYS A 235 2.31 -7.53 9.69
CA LYS A 235 1.52 -8.65 10.21
C LYS A 235 2.31 -9.51 11.20
N LYS A 236 3.58 -9.80 10.92
CA LYS A 236 4.46 -10.58 11.80
C LYS A 236 4.63 -9.90 13.15
N ASP A 237 4.96 -8.62 13.14
CA ASP A 237 5.24 -7.85 14.35
C ASP A 237 4.00 -7.69 15.20
N ILE A 238 2.85 -7.37 14.59
CA ILE A 238 1.58 -7.25 15.31
C ILE A 238 1.13 -8.60 15.89
N MET A 239 1.22 -9.68 15.12
CA MET A 239 0.89 -11.02 15.63
C MET A 239 1.78 -11.39 16.82
N LYS A 240 3.10 -11.21 16.67
CA LYS A 240 4.05 -11.49 17.74
C LYS A 240 3.75 -10.68 18.99
N LYS A 241 3.41 -9.40 18.83
CA LYS A 241 3.08 -8.50 19.93
C LYS A 241 1.77 -8.88 20.64
N LEU A 242 0.74 -9.30 19.91
CA LEU A 242 -0.59 -9.55 20.46
C LEU A 242 -0.78 -10.98 21.00
N SER A 243 -0.25 -11.99 20.32
CA SER A 243 -0.43 -13.40 20.73
C SER A 243 0.84 -14.07 21.25
N GLY A 244 2.02 -13.44 21.08
CA GLY A 244 3.31 -14.08 21.35
C GLY A 244 3.75 -15.08 20.28
N GLU A 245 2.90 -15.34 19.29
CA GLU A 245 3.12 -16.36 18.25
C GLU A 245 3.85 -15.76 17.04
N ASP A 246 4.76 -16.55 16.46
CA ASP A 246 5.40 -16.20 15.20
C ASP A 246 4.44 -16.46 14.03
N PHE A 247 4.26 -15.46 13.17
CA PHE A 247 3.47 -15.62 11.95
C PHE A 247 4.39 -16.01 10.78
N ALA A 248 4.20 -17.24 10.28
CA ALA A 248 4.77 -17.66 9.01
C ALA A 248 3.68 -17.60 7.92
N PRO A 249 3.88 -16.84 6.82
CA PRO A 249 2.99 -16.96 5.67
C PRO A 249 3.06 -18.38 5.10
N ARG A 250 1.96 -18.83 4.47
CA ARG A 250 1.92 -20.13 3.80
C ARG A 250 3.00 -20.17 2.71
N SER A 251 3.88 -21.17 2.79
CA SER A 251 4.89 -21.40 1.78
C SER A 251 4.30 -22.00 0.50
N GLN A 252 4.86 -21.60 -0.62
CA GLN A 252 4.64 -22.15 -1.95
C GLN A 252 5.87 -22.89 -2.42
N ALA A 253 5.70 -23.83 -3.36
CA ALA A 253 6.80 -24.64 -3.88
C ALA A 253 7.87 -23.80 -4.62
N TRP A 254 7.48 -22.63 -5.14
CA TRP A 254 8.37 -21.71 -5.85
C TRP A 254 8.99 -20.63 -4.94
N ASP A 255 8.66 -20.57 -3.65
CA ASP A 255 9.23 -19.57 -2.74
C ASP A 255 10.74 -19.80 -2.53
N SER A 256 11.22 -21.03 -2.71
CA SER A 256 12.64 -21.38 -2.67
C SER A 256 13.45 -20.85 -3.85
N LEU A 257 12.80 -20.41 -4.93
CA LEU A 257 13.50 -19.85 -6.08
C LEU A 257 14.02 -18.45 -5.75
N GLU A 258 15.27 -18.18 -6.11
CA GLU A 258 15.89 -16.86 -6.06
C GLU A 258 15.88 -16.24 -7.46
N LEU A 259 15.37 -15.01 -7.57
CA LEU A 259 15.38 -14.26 -8.83
C LEU A 259 16.34 -13.08 -8.71
N VAL A 260 17.28 -12.96 -9.64
CA VAL A 260 18.09 -11.77 -9.87
C VAL A 260 17.39 -10.95 -10.96
N ILE A 261 16.90 -9.78 -10.59
CA ILE A 261 16.17 -8.88 -11.51
C ILE A 261 16.95 -7.56 -11.61
N PRO A 262 17.46 -7.18 -12.79
CA PRO A 262 18.12 -5.90 -12.98
C PRO A 262 17.21 -4.72 -12.59
N GLY A 263 17.75 -3.67 -11.96
CA GLY A 263 16.94 -2.56 -11.43
C GLY A 263 16.02 -1.90 -12.46
N LYS A 264 16.50 -1.68 -13.69
CA LYS A 264 15.68 -1.14 -14.78
C LYS A 264 14.51 -2.06 -15.15
N LEU A 265 14.73 -3.38 -15.16
CA LEU A 265 13.68 -4.35 -15.45
C LEU A 265 12.66 -4.40 -14.31
N LEU A 266 13.10 -4.31 -13.05
CA LEU A 266 12.21 -4.22 -11.90
C LEU A 266 11.27 -2.99 -11.99
N GLU A 267 11.80 -1.83 -12.36
CA GLU A 267 10.99 -0.63 -12.59
C GLU A 267 9.95 -0.84 -13.71
N GLU A 268 10.33 -1.49 -14.81
CA GLU A 268 9.41 -1.79 -15.91
C GLU A 268 8.33 -2.80 -15.50
N MET A 269 8.69 -3.84 -14.74
CA MET A 269 7.76 -4.80 -14.16
C MET A 269 6.75 -4.11 -13.23
N ASP A 270 7.23 -3.25 -12.32
CA ASP A 270 6.36 -2.46 -11.45
C ASP A 270 5.43 -1.53 -12.24
N ARG A 271 5.91 -0.96 -13.36
CA ARG A 271 5.06 -0.17 -14.26
C ARG A 271 3.96 -1.00 -14.93
N ARG A 272 4.26 -2.25 -15.26
CA ARG A 272 3.34 -3.21 -15.87
C ARG A 272 2.52 -4.00 -14.83
N LEU A 273 2.71 -3.72 -13.53
CA LEU A 273 2.10 -4.45 -12.42
C LEU A 273 2.39 -5.95 -12.41
N ILE A 274 3.59 -6.34 -12.82
CA ILE A 274 4.08 -7.72 -12.79
C ILE A 274 4.83 -7.94 -11.48
N VAL A 275 4.37 -8.87 -10.66
CA VAL A 275 5.03 -9.22 -9.38
C VAL A 275 6.00 -10.37 -9.58
N SER A 276 7.13 -10.34 -8.87
CA SER A 276 8.17 -11.37 -8.95
C SER A 276 7.67 -12.77 -8.59
N ASP A 277 6.68 -12.88 -7.70
CA ASP A 277 6.11 -14.17 -7.32
C ASP A 277 5.40 -14.88 -8.48
N ASP A 278 4.75 -14.13 -9.38
CA ASP A 278 4.12 -14.71 -10.57
C ASP A 278 5.20 -15.23 -11.54
N LEU A 279 6.36 -14.58 -11.61
CA LEU A 279 7.50 -15.06 -12.39
C LEU A 279 8.14 -16.30 -11.76
N LYS A 280 8.29 -16.33 -10.42
CA LYS A 280 8.78 -17.53 -9.70
C LYS A 280 7.89 -18.72 -9.98
N GLU A 281 6.56 -18.54 -9.92
CA GLU A 281 5.61 -19.61 -10.22
C GLU A 281 5.73 -20.08 -11.67
N ALA A 282 5.81 -19.15 -12.63
CA ALA A 282 5.96 -19.49 -14.05
C ALA A 282 7.26 -20.26 -14.34
N ILE A 283 8.39 -19.81 -13.78
CA ILE A 283 9.69 -20.49 -13.91
C ILE A 283 9.62 -21.87 -13.26
N TRP A 284 9.12 -21.96 -12.03
CA TRP A 284 8.99 -23.23 -11.30
C TRP A 284 8.15 -24.25 -12.07
N GLN A 285 7.01 -23.84 -12.65
CA GLN A 285 6.18 -24.71 -13.47
C GLN A 285 6.94 -25.20 -14.70
N ALA A 286 7.58 -24.27 -15.44
CA ALA A 286 8.32 -24.57 -16.65
C ALA A 286 9.52 -25.51 -16.42
N GLU A 287 10.29 -25.30 -15.36
CA GLU A 287 11.41 -26.18 -15.00
C GLU A 287 10.94 -27.57 -14.57
N LYS A 288 9.78 -27.65 -13.92
CA LYS A 288 9.22 -28.93 -13.48
C LYS A 288 8.62 -29.75 -14.64
N THR A 289 7.99 -29.09 -15.61
CA THR A 289 7.28 -29.77 -16.71
C THR A 289 8.12 -29.88 -17.98
N GLY A 290 9.21 -29.10 -18.08
CA GLY A 290 9.92 -28.89 -19.34
C GLY A 290 9.19 -27.95 -20.30
N ASP A 291 8.11 -27.29 -19.84
CA ASP A 291 7.25 -26.49 -20.71
C ASP A 291 7.81 -25.07 -20.98
N LYS A 292 8.86 -25.01 -21.78
CA LYS A 292 9.60 -23.80 -22.12
C LYS A 292 10.26 -23.91 -23.49
N PHE A 293 10.51 -22.77 -24.10
CA PHE A 293 11.43 -22.64 -25.23
C PHE A 293 12.83 -22.41 -24.67
N VAL A 294 13.85 -23.03 -25.28
CA VAL A 294 15.25 -22.85 -24.92
C VAL A 294 16.02 -22.42 -26.16
N ASP A 295 16.73 -21.31 -26.07
CA ASP A 295 17.74 -20.93 -27.04
C ASP A 295 19.05 -21.66 -26.73
N GLU A 296 19.44 -22.58 -27.61
CA GLU A 296 20.65 -23.40 -27.43
C GLU A 296 21.95 -22.61 -27.54
N ALA A 297 21.94 -21.42 -28.17
CA ALA A 297 23.15 -20.61 -28.33
C ALA A 297 23.58 -19.95 -27.01
N ASP A 298 22.61 -19.39 -26.28
CA ASP A 298 22.85 -18.53 -25.12
C ASP A 298 22.27 -19.09 -23.80
N GLY A 299 21.62 -20.27 -23.85
CA GLY A 299 21.03 -20.92 -22.67
C GLY A 299 19.81 -20.19 -22.10
N ILE A 300 19.20 -19.30 -22.89
CA ILE A 300 18.05 -18.50 -22.48
C ILE A 300 16.79 -19.34 -22.58
N SER A 301 16.03 -19.39 -21.49
CA SER A 301 14.71 -20.02 -21.43
C SER A 301 13.61 -18.97 -21.52
N GLN A 302 12.53 -19.30 -22.23
CA GLN A 302 11.30 -18.53 -22.25
C GLN A 302 10.12 -19.42 -21.92
N CYS A 303 9.31 -19.03 -20.94
CA CYS A 303 8.09 -19.74 -20.61
C CYS A 303 6.91 -18.79 -20.44
N SER A 304 5.71 -19.38 -20.35
CA SER A 304 4.47 -18.65 -20.09
C SER A 304 3.62 -19.35 -19.05
N MET A 305 2.81 -18.57 -18.32
CA MET A 305 1.85 -19.09 -17.36
C MET A 305 0.54 -18.30 -17.45
N VAL A 306 -0.58 -19.00 -17.56
CA VAL A 306 -1.91 -18.39 -17.45
C VAL A 306 -2.36 -18.41 -15.99
N LYS A 307 -2.59 -17.23 -15.42
CA LYS A 307 -3.07 -17.07 -14.04
C LYS A 307 -4.24 -16.09 -13.99
N SER A 308 -5.41 -16.60 -13.59
CA SER A 308 -6.68 -15.85 -13.62
C SER A 308 -6.99 -15.24 -15.00
N ALA A 309 -6.89 -13.91 -15.14
CA ALA A 309 -7.22 -13.19 -16.36
C ALA A 309 -5.98 -12.77 -17.18
N LEU A 310 -4.78 -13.12 -16.72
CA LEU A 310 -3.52 -12.72 -17.33
C LEU A 310 -2.70 -13.93 -17.75
N THR A 311 -1.98 -13.77 -18.85
CA THR A 311 -0.91 -14.65 -19.29
C THR A 311 0.39 -13.90 -19.08
N TYR A 312 1.31 -14.51 -18.34
CA TYR A 312 2.64 -13.99 -18.06
C TYR A 312 3.64 -14.68 -18.98
N TRP A 313 4.61 -13.92 -19.45
CA TRP A 313 5.79 -14.40 -20.18
C TRP A 313 7.03 -13.96 -19.43
N VAL A 314 8.00 -14.86 -19.36
CA VAL A 314 9.28 -14.58 -18.72
C VAL A 314 10.40 -15.17 -19.55
N GLN A 315 11.42 -14.35 -19.80
CA GLN A 315 12.71 -14.78 -20.32
C GLN A 315 13.71 -14.79 -19.18
N TYR A 316 14.44 -15.89 -19.03
CA TYR A 316 15.34 -16.09 -17.90
C TYR A 316 16.47 -17.05 -18.26
N ARG A 317 17.52 -17.04 -17.46
CA ARG A 317 18.58 -18.05 -17.51
C ARG A 317 18.94 -18.53 -16.12
N GLU A 318 19.32 -19.80 -16.00
CA GLU A 318 19.78 -20.36 -14.73
C GLU A 318 21.22 -19.90 -14.44
N LEU A 319 21.44 -19.36 -13.24
CA LEU A 319 22.78 -18.98 -12.77
C LEU A 319 23.41 -20.10 -11.92
N SER A 320 22.59 -20.76 -11.12
CA SER A 320 22.92 -21.92 -10.30
C SER A 320 21.62 -22.63 -9.91
N PRO A 321 21.64 -23.89 -9.43
CA PRO A 321 20.43 -24.62 -9.05
C PRO A 321 19.47 -23.80 -8.19
N GLY A 322 18.28 -23.50 -8.71
CA GLY A 322 17.23 -22.73 -8.02
C GLY A 322 17.40 -21.20 -8.01
N LYS A 323 18.41 -20.67 -8.71
CA LYS A 323 18.68 -19.23 -8.85
C LYS A 323 18.70 -18.84 -10.32
N TYR A 324 17.83 -17.90 -10.68
CA TYR A 324 17.61 -17.48 -12.05
C TYR A 324 17.81 -15.98 -12.22
N GLU A 325 18.38 -15.57 -13.34
CA GLU A 325 18.37 -14.18 -13.77
C GLU A 325 17.19 -13.96 -14.70
N VAL A 326 16.38 -12.93 -14.41
CA VAL A 326 15.27 -12.52 -15.29
C VAL A 326 15.81 -11.51 -16.30
N LEU A 327 15.59 -11.81 -17.58
CA LEU A 327 16.05 -11.01 -18.71
C LEU A 327 14.94 -10.12 -19.27
N ASP A 328 13.70 -10.63 -19.30
CA ASP A 328 12.50 -9.86 -19.67
C ASP A 328 11.24 -10.46 -19.04
N ALA A 329 10.21 -9.63 -18.86
CA ALA A 329 8.91 -10.03 -18.38
C ALA A 329 7.78 -9.20 -19.00
N TYR A 330 6.74 -9.91 -19.46
CA TYR A 330 5.58 -9.31 -20.10
C TYR A 330 4.29 -10.00 -19.67
N SER A 331 3.17 -9.28 -19.71
CA SER A 331 1.86 -9.86 -19.45
C SER A 331 0.79 -9.31 -20.39
N HIS A 332 -0.19 -10.14 -20.72
CA HIS A 332 -1.32 -9.77 -21.58
C HIS A 332 -2.59 -10.55 -21.20
N ARG A 333 -3.73 -10.19 -21.79
CA ARG A 333 -5.03 -10.84 -21.53
C ARG A 333 -5.41 -11.94 -22.52
N MET A 334 -4.65 -12.11 -23.60
CA MET A 334 -4.87 -13.23 -24.53
C MET A 334 -4.58 -14.56 -23.85
N ARG A 335 -5.37 -15.59 -24.15
CA ARG A 335 -5.13 -16.97 -23.73
C ARG A 335 -4.77 -17.79 -24.96
N PHE A 336 -3.78 -18.66 -24.83
CA PHE A 336 -3.39 -19.59 -25.87
C PHE A 336 -3.82 -20.99 -25.46
N SER A 337 -4.45 -21.72 -26.37
CA SER A 337 -4.64 -23.16 -26.27
C SER A 337 -3.54 -23.83 -27.07
N ARG A 338 -3.00 -24.94 -26.57
CA ARG A 338 -2.22 -25.84 -27.39
C ARG A 338 -3.17 -26.64 -28.27
N GLU A 339 -2.83 -26.80 -29.53
CA GLU A 339 -3.40 -27.89 -30.32
C GLU A 339 -2.73 -29.17 -29.84
N ASP A 340 -3.55 -30.17 -29.50
CA ASP A 340 -3.13 -31.49 -29.00
C ASP A 340 -2.43 -32.32 -30.08
#